data_AF-A0A0M5I5M4-F1
#
_entry.id   AF-A0A0M5I5M4-F1
#
_cell.length_a   1.000
_cell.length_b   1.000
_cell.length_c   1.000
_cell.angle_alpha   90.00
_cell.angle_beta   90.00
_cell.angle_gamma   90.00
#
_symmetry.space_group_name_H-M   'P 1'
#
loop_
_entity.id
_entity.type
_entity.pdbx_description
1 polymer ?
#
loop_
_entity_poly.entity_id
_entity_poly.type
_entity_poly.pdbx_seq_one_letter_code
_entity_poly.pdbx_strand_id
1 'polypeptide(L)'
;YQDYMRHIPIPVQRGSAIPFSSWAGLGKSIKQLYQQPLHYLTNILLNKWDQQRIGSEDEHTPLDIMIHPCKAEATIWLVEEVHRRTSSHHHVAKIWQSDPMHHA
;
A
#
# COMPACT_ATOMS: atom_id res chain seq x y z
N TYR A 1 15.97 -7.16 -4.10
CA TYR A 1 14.66 -6.63 -3.66
C TYR A 1 13.51 -7.20 -4.49
N GLN A 2 13.42 -6.92 -5.80
CA GLN A 2 12.29 -7.37 -6.61
C GLN A 2 12.10 -8.89 -6.61
N ASP A 3 13.20 -9.65 -6.74
CA ASP A 3 13.13 -11.12 -6.71
C ASP A 3 12.58 -11.63 -5.38
N TYR A 4 13.01 -11.05 -4.25
CA TYR A 4 12.47 -11.37 -2.94
C TYR A 4 10.96 -11.08 -2.87
N MET A 5 10.52 -9.88 -3.24
CA MET A 5 9.09 -9.50 -3.17
C MET A 5 8.20 -10.36 -4.07
N ARG A 6 8.72 -10.84 -5.21
CA ARG A 6 7.98 -11.72 -6.13
C ARG A 6 7.63 -13.08 -5.51
N HIS A 7 8.46 -13.60 -4.60
CA HIS A 7 8.24 -14.91 -3.97
C HIS A 7 7.23 -14.87 -2.82
N ILE A 8 6.83 -13.68 -2.35
CA ILE A 8 5.87 -13.56 -1.25
C ILE A 8 4.44 -13.71 -1.80
N PRO A 9 3.68 -14.73 -1.38
CA PRO A 9 2.32 -14.96 -1.88
C PRO A 9 1.35 -13.91 -1.34
N ILE A 10 0.33 -13.56 -2.12
CA ILE A 10 -0.79 -12.74 -1.64
C ILE A 10 -1.67 -13.61 -0.72
N PRO A 11 -2.06 -13.12 0.48
CA PRO A 11 -2.97 -13.86 1.36
C PRO A 11 -4.30 -14.19 0.68
N VAL A 12 -4.67 -15.48 0.70
CA VAL A 12 -5.92 -16.00 0.11
C VAL A 12 -7.10 -15.83 1.07
N GLN A 13 -6.85 -16.01 2.37
CA GLN A 13 -7.83 -15.77 3.41
C GLN A 13 -7.67 -14.34 3.93
N ARG A 14 -8.76 -13.60 3.91
CA ARG A 14 -8.83 -12.23 4.43
C ARG A 14 -9.73 -12.20 5.65
N GLY A 15 -9.30 -11.48 6.67
CA GLY A 15 -9.95 -11.43 7.98
C GLY A 15 -11.12 -10.44 8.04
N SER A 16 -11.44 -10.06 9.27
CA SER A 16 -12.41 -9.02 9.60
C SER A 16 -12.02 -7.65 9.04
N ALA A 17 -13.02 -6.78 8.84
CA ALA A 17 -12.80 -5.39 8.44
C ALA A 17 -11.80 -4.68 9.38
N ILE A 18 -10.78 -4.05 8.81
CA ILE A 18 -9.74 -3.30 9.53
C ILE A 18 -10.14 -1.83 9.59
N PRO A 19 -10.44 -1.24 10.76
CA PRO A 19 -10.69 0.20 10.88
C PRO A 19 -9.44 1.01 10.49
N PHE A 20 -9.63 2.13 9.81
CA PHE A 20 -8.52 2.95 9.31
C PHE A 20 -8.94 4.39 9.03
N SER A 21 -8.04 5.34 9.30
CA SER A 21 -8.25 6.77 9.00
C SER A 21 -7.42 7.28 7.81
N SER A 22 -6.42 6.50 7.37
CA SER A 22 -5.54 6.82 6.23
C SER A 22 -5.08 5.56 5.48
N TRP A 23 -4.67 5.71 4.23
CA TRP A 23 -4.16 4.62 3.40
C TRP A 23 -2.83 4.07 3.94
N ALA A 24 -1.90 4.94 4.34
CA ALA A 24 -0.65 4.53 4.97
C ALA A 24 -0.91 3.80 6.31
N GLY A 25 -1.92 4.25 7.07
CA GLY A 25 -2.38 3.59 8.29
C GLY A 25 -2.92 2.19 8.02
N LEU A 26 -3.80 2.03 7.03
CA LEU A 26 -4.30 0.72 6.62
C LEU A 26 -3.17 -0.19 6.13
N GLY A 27 -2.22 0.34 5.35
CA GLY A 27 -1.04 -0.40 4.92
C GLY A 27 -0.18 -0.90 6.10
N LYS A 28 -0.04 -0.11 7.17
CA LYS A 28 0.63 -0.53 8.41
C LYS A 28 -0.13 -1.66 9.09
N SER A 29 -1.45 -1.53 9.23
CA SER A 29 -2.30 -2.57 9.83
C SER A 29 -2.25 -3.87 9.04
N ILE A 30 -2.27 -3.82 7.70
CA ILE A 30 -2.12 -4.99 6.83
C ILE A 30 -0.76 -5.67 7.04
N LYS A 31 0.34 -4.91 7.08
CA LYS A 31 1.68 -5.45 7.35
C LYS A 31 1.73 -6.20 8.70
N GLN A 32 1.11 -5.64 9.73
CA GLN A 32 1.03 -6.24 11.06
C GLN A 32 0.09 -7.46 11.11
N LEU A 33 -1.07 -7.41 10.49
CA LEU A 33 -2.06 -8.49 10.55
C LEU A 33 -1.58 -9.71 9.76
N TYR A 34 -1.07 -9.51 8.55
CA TYR A 34 -0.68 -10.58 7.65
C TYR A 34 0.79 -10.99 7.76
N GLN A 35 1.58 -10.28 8.57
CA GLN A 35 3.01 -10.54 8.76
C GLN A 35 3.78 -10.58 7.43
N GLN A 36 3.38 -9.72 6.50
CA GLN A 36 4.01 -9.60 5.19
C GLN A 36 4.41 -8.15 4.91
N PRO A 37 5.55 -7.91 4.23
CA PRO A 37 5.87 -6.58 3.74
C PRO A 37 4.95 -6.18 2.58
N LEU A 38 4.74 -4.87 2.41
CA LEU A 38 4.18 -4.30 1.18
C LEU A 38 5.31 -3.80 0.29
N HIS A 39 5.09 -3.86 -1.03
CA HIS A 39 6.03 -3.39 -2.03
C HIS A 39 6.33 -1.90 -1.86
N TYR A 40 7.54 -1.49 -2.22
CA TYR A 40 8.01 -0.11 -2.11
C TYR A 40 7.08 0.82 -2.91
N LEU A 41 6.74 0.44 -4.14
CA LEU A 41 5.77 1.15 -4.98
C LEU A 41 4.37 1.22 -4.35
N THR A 42 3.95 0.19 -3.62
CA THR A 42 2.68 0.21 -2.88
C THR A 42 2.74 1.25 -1.77
N ASN A 43 3.79 1.25 -0.93
CA ASN A 43 3.92 2.24 0.15
C ASN A 43 3.96 3.68 -0.40
N ILE A 44 4.66 3.94 -1.52
CA ILE A 44 4.62 5.26 -2.18
C ILE A 44 3.21 5.61 -2.61
N LEU A 45 2.49 4.68 -3.23
CA LEU A 45 1.13 4.93 -3.72
C LEU A 45 0.18 5.26 -2.56
N LEU A 46 0.26 4.53 -1.44
CA LEU A 46 -0.55 4.81 -0.26
C LEU A 46 -0.27 6.21 0.30
N ASN A 47 1.00 6.60 0.40
CA ASN A 47 1.39 7.94 0.82
C ASN A 47 0.86 9.01 -0.14
N LYS A 48 0.92 8.75 -1.46
CA LYS A 48 0.39 9.66 -2.48
C LYS A 48 -1.13 9.82 -2.36
N TRP A 49 -1.87 8.74 -2.12
CA TRP A 49 -3.31 8.82 -1.90
C TRP A 49 -3.67 9.61 -0.64
N ASP A 50 -2.90 9.49 0.43
CA ASP A 50 -3.09 10.32 1.63
C ASP A 50 -2.79 11.80 1.34
N GLN A 51 -1.70 12.09 0.63
CA GLN A 51 -1.34 13.47 0.25
C GLN A 51 -2.38 14.13 -0.67
N GLN A 52 -3.01 13.36 -1.56
CA GLN A 52 -4.06 13.86 -2.47
C GLN A 52 -5.32 14.35 -1.74
N ARG A 53 -5.49 14.02 -0.47
CA ARG A 53 -6.62 14.48 0.35
C ARG A 53 -6.41 15.87 0.94
N ILE A 54 -5.17 16.34 1.01
CA ILE A 54 -4.83 17.64 1.60
C ILE A 54 -5.44 18.75 0.74
N GLY A 55 -6.22 19.63 1.35
CA GLY A 55 -6.95 20.71 0.68
C GLY A 55 -8.29 20.29 0.05
N SER A 56 -8.76 19.05 0.27
CA SER A 56 -10.09 18.62 -0.17
C SER A 56 -11.17 18.95 0.86
N GLU A 57 -12.43 19.02 0.43
CA GLU A 57 -13.57 19.28 1.33
C GLU A 57 -13.70 18.22 2.45
N ASP A 58 -13.34 16.97 2.15
CA ASP A 58 -13.38 15.83 3.06
C ASP A 58 -12.00 15.46 3.65
N GLU A 59 -11.07 16.42 3.75
CA GLU A 59 -9.72 16.17 4.26
C GLU A 59 -9.73 15.50 5.64
N HIS A 60 -10.60 15.96 6.54
CA HIS A 60 -10.67 15.49 7.93
C HIS A 60 -11.67 14.35 8.16
N THR A 61 -12.43 13.97 7.13
CA THR A 61 -13.40 12.87 7.23
C THR A 61 -12.63 11.53 7.37
N PRO A 62 -12.93 10.69 8.37
CA PRO A 62 -12.31 9.37 8.45
C PRO A 62 -12.50 8.55 7.16
N LEU A 63 -11.42 7.93 6.68
CA LEU A 63 -11.41 7.29 5.37
C LEU A 63 -12.31 6.04 5.32
N ASP A 64 -12.47 5.35 6.43
CA ASP A 64 -13.35 4.19 6.58
C ASP A 64 -14.85 4.53 6.48
N ILE A 65 -15.23 5.80 6.65
CA ILE A 65 -16.58 6.29 6.37
C ILE A 65 -16.80 6.47 4.86
N MET A 66 -15.78 6.97 4.15
CA MET A 66 -15.85 7.21 2.70
C MET A 66 -15.68 5.93 1.89
N ILE A 67 -14.82 5.02 2.36
CA ILE A 67 -14.44 3.79 1.66
C ILE A 67 -14.56 2.62 2.63
N HIS A 68 -15.49 1.71 2.33
CA HIS A 68 -15.69 0.51 3.13
C HIS A 68 -14.36 -0.27 3.32
N PRO A 69 -13.98 -0.64 4.55
CA PRO A 69 -12.70 -1.30 4.84
C PRO A 69 -12.36 -2.50 3.95
N CYS A 70 -13.31 -3.40 3.71
CA CYS A 70 -13.06 -4.56 2.85
C CYS A 70 -12.70 -4.18 1.39
N LYS A 71 -13.26 -3.06 0.88
CA LYS A 71 -12.92 -2.56 -0.45
C LYS A 71 -11.53 -1.91 -0.45
N ALA A 72 -11.22 -1.14 0.58
CA ALA A 72 -9.91 -0.52 0.74
C ALA A 72 -8.80 -1.58 0.82
N GLU A 73 -8.99 -2.60 1.66
CA GLU A 73 -8.06 -3.72 1.79
C GLU A 73 -7.91 -4.50 0.47
N ALA A 74 -9.03 -4.81 -0.21
CA ALA A 74 -8.98 -5.50 -1.49
C ALA A 74 -8.20 -4.71 -2.55
N THR A 75 -8.38 -3.39 -2.60
CA THR A 75 -7.63 -2.51 -3.50
C THR A 75 -6.13 -2.57 -3.22
N ILE A 76 -5.70 -2.52 -1.96
CA ILE A 76 -4.29 -2.63 -1.60
C ILE A 76 -3.71 -3.96 -2.08
N TRP A 77 -4.41 -5.08 -1.86
CA TRP A 77 -3.93 -6.38 -2.30
C TRP A 77 -3.85 -6.54 -3.82
N LEU A 78 -4.81 -5.98 -4.56
CA LEU A 78 -4.79 -5.99 -6.02
C LEU A 78 -3.60 -5.18 -6.55
N VAL A 79 -3.34 -4.00 -6.00
CA VAL A 79 -2.17 -3.19 -6.36
C VAL A 79 -0.87 -3.89 -5.97
N GLU A 80 -0.80 -4.46 -4.78
CA GLU A 80 0.37 -5.19 -4.29
C GLU A 80 0.73 -6.36 -5.21
N GLU A 81 -0.28 -7.11 -5.69
CA GLU A 81 -0.08 -8.19 -6.65
C GLU A 81 0.52 -7.70 -7.96
N VAL A 82 0.01 -6.58 -8.50
CA VAL A 82 0.57 -5.95 -9.70
C VAL A 82 2.03 -5.58 -9.46
N HIS A 83 2.35 -4.91 -8.35
CA HIS A 83 3.72 -4.49 -8.06
C HIS A 83 4.68 -5.66 -7.87
N ARG A 84 4.29 -6.71 -7.13
CA ARG A 84 5.13 -7.91 -6.93
C ARG A 84 5.40 -8.66 -8.24
N ARG A 85 4.39 -8.77 -9.11
CA ARG A 85 4.48 -9.62 -10.32
C ARG A 85 5.06 -8.91 -11.54
N THR A 86 4.74 -7.62 -11.72
CA THR A 86 4.99 -6.94 -13.00
C THR A 86 6.15 -5.95 -12.97
N SER A 87 6.55 -5.47 -11.80
CA SER A 87 7.64 -4.47 -11.71
C SER A 87 9.00 -5.10 -12.00
N SER A 88 9.81 -4.40 -12.81
CA SER A 88 11.19 -4.80 -13.09
C SER A 88 12.16 -4.17 -12.09
N HIS A 89 13.27 -4.85 -11.78
CA HIS A 89 14.30 -4.29 -10.89
C HIS A 89 14.91 -3.00 -11.46
N HIS A 90 15.03 -2.88 -12.79
CA HIS A 90 15.48 -1.64 -13.45
C HIS A 90 14.55 -0.46 -13.16
N HIS A 91 13.23 -0.69 -13.21
CA HIS A 91 12.25 0.36 -12.91
C HIS A 91 12.35 0.81 -11.45
N VAL A 92 12.44 -0.14 -10.52
CA VAL A 92 12.57 0.17 -9.08
C VAL A 92 13.87 0.93 -8.80
N ALA A 93 14.99 0.52 -9.39
CA ALA A 93 16.27 1.20 -9.23
C ALA A 93 16.23 2.65 -9.75
N LYS A 94 15.56 2.91 -10.87
CA LYS A 94 15.37 4.26 -11.41
C LYS A 94 14.58 5.15 -10.44
N ILE A 95 13.55 4.60 -9.79
CA ILE A 95 12.77 5.33 -8.80
C ILE A 95 13.64 5.62 -7.57
N TRP A 96 14.39 4.63 -7.06
CA TRP A 96 15.29 4.82 -5.91
C TRP A 96 16.38 5.87 -6.16
N GLN A 97 16.92 5.96 -7.38
CA GLN A 97 17.87 7.01 -7.74
C GLN A 97 17.25 8.42 -7.65
N SER A 98 15.94 8.52 -7.82
CA SER A 98 15.19 9.78 -7.75
C SER A 98 14.60 10.04 -6.36
N ASP A 99 14.66 9.06 -5.45
CA ASP A 99 14.14 9.14 -4.09
C ASP A 99 15.28 8.98 -3.06
N PRO A 100 15.82 10.09 -2.53
CA PRO A 100 16.85 10.07 -1.50
C PRO A 100 16.47 9.30 -0.24
N MET A 101 15.16 9.16 0.03
CA MET A 101 14.61 8.53 1.23
C MET A 101 14.04 7.13 0.95
N HIS A 102 14.45 6.46 -0.12
CA HIS A 102 13.92 5.14 -0.49
C HIS A 102 14.15 4.01 0.54
N HIS A 103 15.02 4.24 1.54
CA HIS A 103 15.28 3.33 2.65
C HIS A 103 14.49 3.65 3.93
N ALA A 104 13.73 4.76 3.97
CA ALA A 104 13.04 5.26 5.17
C ALA A 104 11.80 4.44 5.56
#